data_AF-A0A9X0QGQ6-F1
#
_entry.id   AF-A0A9X0QGQ6-F1
#
_cell.length_a   1.000
_cell.length_b   1.000
_cell.length_c   1.000
_cell.angle_alpha   90.00
_cell.angle_beta   90.00
_cell.angle_gamma   90.00
#
_symmetry.space_group_name_H-M   'P 1'
#
loop_
_entity.id
_entity.type
_entity.pdbx_description
1 polymer ?
#
loop_
_entity_poly.entity_id
_entity_poly.type
_entity_poly.pdbx_seq_one_letter_code
_entity_poly.pdbx_strand_id
1 'polypeptide(L)'
;MVLRLDQDPDSFFSYLDKKIGFQNVTVALTADHGVAPIPTESAKRGAASARLDLDAFTAVIDESLNARFSPNKGVQYFMPTQELPYLALDPHAFGTVSERMPSRL
;
A
#
# COMPACT_ATOMS: atom_id res chain seq x y z
N MET A 1 -13.75 -13.04 -15.20
CA MET A 1 -14.20 -11.73 -14.68
C MET A 1 -14.51 -10.75 -15.81
N VAL A 2 -13.53 -10.31 -16.61
CA VAL A 2 -13.75 -9.29 -17.65
C VAL A 2 -14.86 -9.66 -18.65
N LEU A 3 -14.91 -10.91 -19.13
CA LEU A 3 -16.00 -11.36 -20.01
C LEU A 3 -17.40 -11.23 -19.40
N ARG A 4 -17.52 -11.38 -18.07
CA ARG A 4 -18.80 -11.20 -17.39
C ARG A 4 -19.11 -9.73 -17.18
N LEU A 5 -18.09 -8.94 -16.82
CA LEU A 5 -18.17 -7.48 -16.77
C LEU A 5 -18.51 -6.87 -18.13
N ASP A 6 -18.27 -7.53 -19.26
CA ASP A 6 -18.73 -7.07 -20.57
C ASP A 6 -20.23 -7.32 -20.77
N GLN A 7 -20.72 -8.48 -20.30
CA GLN A 7 -22.13 -8.90 -20.43
C GLN A 7 -23.08 -8.14 -19.48
N ASP A 8 -22.63 -7.81 -18.27
CA ASP A 8 -23.50 -7.18 -17.27
C ASP A 8 -23.90 -5.72 -17.66
N PRO A 9 -22.99 -4.85 -18.15
CA PRO A 9 -23.32 -3.54 -18.73
C PRO A 9 -24.23 -3.64 -19.96
N ASP A 10 -24.03 -4.61 -20.85
CA ASP A 10 -24.94 -4.84 -21.99
C ASP A 10 -26.38 -5.06 -21.51
N SER A 11 -26.55 -5.91 -20.49
CA SER A 11 -27.86 -6.16 -19.88
C SER A 11 -28.44 -4.89 -19.24
N PHE A 12 -27.60 -4.10 -18.56
CA PHE A 12 -28.01 -2.86 -17.91
C PHE A 12 -28.38 -1.76 -18.92
N PHE A 13 -27.59 -1.55 -19.96
CA PHE A 13 -27.87 -0.56 -21.01
C PHE A 13 -29.09 -0.94 -21.83
N SER A 14 -29.27 -2.24 -22.13
CA SER A 14 -30.50 -2.76 -22.74
C SER A 14 -31.74 -2.51 -21.88
N TYR A 15 -31.60 -2.57 -20.55
CA TYR A 15 -32.68 -2.21 -19.63
C TYR A 15 -32.99 -0.71 -19.68
N LEU A 16 -31.97 0.15 -19.65
CA LEU A 16 -32.15 1.60 -19.74
C LEU A 16 -32.81 2.01 -21.06
N ASP A 17 -32.39 1.43 -22.17
CA ASP A 17 -32.98 1.70 -23.48
C ASP A 17 -34.49 1.42 -23.51
N LYS A 18 -34.89 0.25 -22.99
CA LYS A 18 -36.31 -0.14 -22.90
C LYS A 18 -37.15 0.73 -21.96
N LYS A 19 -36.54 1.35 -20.95
CA LYS A 19 -37.27 2.10 -19.93
C LYS A 19 -37.37 3.59 -20.21
N ILE A 20 -36.31 4.19 -20.73
CA ILE A 20 -36.23 5.65 -20.91
C ILE A 20 -35.64 6.07 -22.27
N GLY A 21 -35.18 5.12 -23.10
CA GLY A 21 -34.49 5.37 -24.34
C GLY A 21 -33.02 5.75 -24.11
N PHE A 22 -32.09 4.99 -24.67
CA PHE A 22 -30.66 5.19 -24.39
C PHE A 22 -30.13 6.52 -24.95
N GLN A 23 -30.79 7.08 -25.96
CA GLN A 23 -30.50 8.43 -26.49
C GLN A 23 -30.60 9.54 -25.45
N ASN A 24 -31.30 9.30 -24.33
CA ASN A 24 -31.46 10.23 -23.23
C ASN A 24 -30.45 10.00 -22.09
N VAL A 25 -29.47 9.11 -22.28
CA VAL A 25 -28.51 8.70 -21.25
C VAL A 25 -27.10 9.09 -21.70
N THR A 26 -26.36 9.75 -20.82
CA THR A 26 -24.90 9.90 -20.94
C THR A 26 -24.23 8.96 -19.97
N VAL A 27 -23.34 8.10 -20.47
CA VAL A 27 -22.58 7.15 -19.64
C VAL A 27 -21.16 7.66 -19.45
N ALA A 28 -20.72 7.74 -18.20
CA ALA A 28 -19.32 7.91 -17.83
C ALA A 28 -18.85 6.65 -17.10
N LEU A 29 -17.85 5.97 -17.66
CA LEU A 29 -17.26 4.75 -17.09
C LEU A 29 -15.77 4.97 -16.85
N THR A 30 -15.29 4.64 -15.66
CA THR A 30 -13.89 4.78 -15.26
C THR A 30 -13.52 3.67 -14.27
N ALA A 31 -12.24 3.58 -13.93
CA ALA A 31 -11.75 2.90 -12.74
C ALA A 31 -11.26 3.95 -11.73
N ASP A 32 -11.30 3.61 -10.45
CA ASP A 32 -10.71 4.39 -9.36
C ASP A 32 -9.19 4.19 -9.28
N HIS A 33 -8.70 3.01 -9.62
CA HIS A 33 -7.28 2.70 -9.75
C HIS A 33 -7.00 1.50 -10.68
N GLY A 34 -5.72 1.26 -10.95
CA GLY A 34 -5.24 0.03 -11.59
C GLY A 34 -4.83 -1.04 -10.58
N VAL A 35 -4.26 -2.14 -11.05
CA VAL A 35 -3.60 -3.14 -10.20
C VAL A 35 -2.35 -3.67 -10.89
N ALA A 36 -1.25 -3.76 -10.16
CA ALA A 36 -0.02 -4.37 -10.67
C ALA A 36 -0.18 -5.91 -10.73
N PRO A 37 0.42 -6.60 -11.72
CA PRO A 37 0.43 -8.06 -11.73
C PRO A 37 1.22 -8.63 -10.56
N ILE A 38 0.97 -9.90 -10.24
CA ILE A 38 1.72 -10.62 -9.20
C ILE A 38 3.22 -10.55 -9.53
N PRO A 39 4.09 -10.16 -8.58
CA PRO A 39 5.51 -9.94 -8.85
C PRO A 39 6.21 -11.13 -9.53
N THR A 40 5.89 -12.37 -9.15
CA THR A 40 6.51 -13.55 -9.77
C THR A 40 6.16 -13.71 -11.24
N GLU A 41 4.95 -13.31 -11.66
CA GLU A 41 4.54 -13.34 -13.07
C GLU A 41 5.14 -12.18 -13.87
N SER A 42 5.29 -11.01 -13.24
CA SER A 42 6.02 -9.87 -13.81
C SER A 42 7.49 -10.19 -14.06
N ALA A 43 8.17 -10.82 -13.10
CA ALA A 43 9.58 -11.23 -13.22
C ALA A 43 9.81 -12.22 -14.37
N LYS A 44 8.92 -13.20 -14.56
CA LYS A 44 8.96 -14.14 -15.70
C LYS A 44 8.91 -13.44 -17.06
N ARG A 45 8.38 -12.22 -17.11
CA ARG A 45 8.26 -11.39 -18.32
C ARG A 45 9.37 -10.35 -18.45
N GLY A 46 10.43 -10.45 -17.63
CA GLY A 46 11.57 -9.56 -17.65
C GLY A 46 11.34 -8.21 -16.96
N ALA A 47 10.23 -8.03 -16.26
CA ALA A 47 9.99 -6.81 -15.49
C ALA A 47 10.72 -6.88 -14.14
N ALA A 48 11.28 -5.74 -13.71
CA ALA A 48 11.78 -5.60 -12.35
C ALA A 48 10.60 -5.60 -11.36
N SER A 49 10.54 -6.59 -10.48
CA SER A 49 9.45 -6.77 -9.53
C SER A 49 9.89 -7.60 -8.33
N ALA A 50 9.38 -7.28 -7.14
CA ALA A 50 9.69 -7.97 -5.90
C ALA A 50 8.49 -7.94 -4.94
N ARG A 51 8.54 -8.78 -3.90
CA ARG A 51 7.70 -8.63 -2.71
C ARG A 51 8.50 -7.88 -1.65
N LEU A 52 7.86 -6.98 -0.91
CA LEU A 52 8.44 -6.36 0.27
C LEU A 52 8.18 -7.25 1.48
N ASP A 53 9.24 -7.67 2.16
CA ASP A 53 9.16 -8.25 3.49
C ASP A 53 9.13 -7.09 4.50
N LEU A 54 7.96 -6.85 5.09
CA LEU A 54 7.73 -5.67 5.93
C LEU A 54 8.42 -5.79 7.29
N ASP A 55 8.56 -7.00 7.81
CA ASP A 55 9.22 -7.28 9.09
C ASP A 55 10.72 -7.08 8.94
N ALA A 56 11.32 -7.64 7.88
CA ALA A 56 12.72 -7.43 7.58
C ALA A 56 13.03 -5.95 7.29
N PHE A 57 12.13 -5.26 6.57
CA PHE A 57 12.29 -3.84 6.26
C PHE A 57 12.27 -2.96 7.51
N THR A 58 11.30 -3.17 8.40
CA THR A 58 11.19 -2.41 9.65
C THR A 58 12.31 -2.75 10.63
N ALA A 59 12.76 -4.00 10.70
CA ALA A 59 13.90 -4.41 11.53
C ALA A 59 15.20 -3.68 11.17
N VAL A 60 15.49 -3.48 9.88
CA VAL A 60 16.66 -2.71 9.41
C VAL A 60 16.57 -1.24 9.85
N ILE A 61 15.36 -0.67 9.85
CA ILE A 61 15.15 0.70 10.31
C ILE A 61 15.30 0.78 11.84
N ASP A 62 14.74 -0.17 12.58
CA ASP A 62 14.89 -0.25 14.03
C ASP A 62 16.36 -0.39 14.45
N GLU A 63 17.15 -1.20 13.76
CA GLU A 63 18.60 -1.31 14.00
C GLU A 63 19.28 0.06 13.85
N SER A 64 18.97 0.77 12.76
CA SER A 64 19.51 2.10 12.48
C SER A 64 19.09 3.15 13.53
N LEU A 65 17.84 3.11 13.98
CA LEU A 65 17.31 4.00 15.01
C LEU A 65 17.90 3.69 16.39
N ASN A 66 18.09 2.41 16.74
CA ASN A 66 18.75 2.01 17.97
C ASN A 66 20.22 2.46 17.99
N ALA A 67 20.96 2.25 16.91
CA ALA A 67 22.36 2.69 16.83
C ALA A 67 22.52 4.19 17.09
N ARG A 68 21.57 5.01 16.64
CA ARG A 68 21.62 6.46 16.77
C ARG A 68 21.05 7.00 18.08
N PHE A 69 19.88 6.51 18.50
CA PHE A 69 19.11 7.13 19.57
C PHE A 69 19.06 6.29 20.85
N SER A 70 19.18 4.97 20.73
CA SER A 70 18.98 4.03 21.85
C SER A 70 20.02 2.90 21.87
N PRO A 71 21.32 3.23 21.90
CA PRO A 71 22.35 2.21 21.81
C PRO A 71 22.19 1.19 22.94
N ASN A 72 22.23 -0.10 22.58
CA ASN A 72 22.08 -1.26 23.47
C ASN A 72 20.70 -1.42 24.14
N LYS A 73 19.66 -0.70 23.71
CA LYS A 73 18.30 -0.85 24.28
C LYS A 73 17.38 -1.78 23.48
N GLY A 74 17.60 -1.95 22.18
CA GLY A 74 16.78 -2.83 21.34
C GLY A 74 15.32 -2.38 21.23
N VAL A 75 15.07 -1.07 21.19
CA VAL A 75 13.74 -0.46 21.09
C VAL A 75 13.10 -0.83 19.74
N GLN A 76 11.84 -1.23 19.75
CA GLN A 76 11.01 -1.36 18.55
C GLN A 76 10.30 -0.02 18.34
N TYR A 77 10.55 0.69 17.24
CA TYR A 77 10.02 2.05 17.03
C TYR A 77 8.72 2.08 16.23
N PHE A 78 8.24 0.92 15.80
CA PHE A 78 7.03 0.77 15.00
C PHE A 78 5.93 0.12 15.82
N MET A 79 4.68 0.46 15.50
CA MET A 79 3.52 -0.28 16.01
C MET A 79 3.63 -1.77 15.63
N PRO A 80 3.08 -2.70 16.44
CA PRO A 80 3.18 -4.15 16.16
C PRO A 80 2.57 -4.61 14.83
N THR A 81 1.73 -3.79 14.21
CA THR A 81 1.11 -4.07 12.92
C THR A 81 1.27 -2.86 12.02
N GLN A 82 1.76 -3.12 10.80
CA GLN A 82 2.04 -2.11 9.79
C GLN A 82 1.12 -2.32 8.60
N GLU A 83 0.60 -1.24 8.04
CA GLU A 83 -0.26 -1.26 6.85
C GLU A 83 0.29 -0.33 5.78
N LEU A 84 0.79 -0.94 4.69
CA LEU A 84 1.34 -0.19 3.56
C LEU A 84 0.28 0.74 2.94
N PRO A 85 0.69 1.92 2.43
CA PRO A 85 2.06 2.37 2.28
C PRO A 85 2.63 3.09 3.51
N TYR A 86 1.87 3.19 4.60
CA TYR A 86 2.30 3.94 5.77
C TYR A 86 3.01 3.04 6.78
N LEU A 87 4.07 3.56 7.38
CA LEU A 87 4.65 2.95 8.57
C LEU A 87 4.19 3.76 9.79
N ALA A 88 3.49 3.10 10.71
CA ALA A 88 3.04 3.67 11.95
C ALA A 88 4.13 3.51 13.01
N LEU A 89 4.62 4.65 13.50
CA LEU A 89 5.57 4.71 14.62
C LEU A 89 4.85 4.44 15.95
N ASP A 90 5.52 3.75 16.86
CA ASP A 90 5.06 3.63 18.25
C ASP A 90 5.51 4.87 19.04
N PRO A 91 4.59 5.79 19.41
CA PRO A 91 4.96 7.00 20.16
C PRO A 91 5.53 6.69 21.55
N HIS A 92 5.18 5.56 22.15
CA HIS A 92 5.72 5.17 23.45
C HIS A 92 7.20 4.81 23.35
N ALA A 93 7.61 4.18 22.25
CA ALA A 93 9.00 3.85 21.99
C ALA A 93 9.88 5.11 22.07
N PHE A 94 9.45 6.22 21.46
CA PHE A 94 10.19 7.49 21.49
C PHE A 94 10.15 8.20 22.85
N GLY A 95 9.09 8.04 23.64
CA GLY A 95 9.00 8.60 24.99
C GLY A 95 10.01 8.00 25.99
N THR A 96 10.60 6.84 25.67
CA THR A 96 11.59 6.14 26.53
C THR A 96 13.05 6.46 26.17
N VAL A 97 13.25 7.29 25.16
CA VAL A 97 14.57 7.62 24.60
C VAL A 97 14.90 9.07 24.94
N SER A 98 15.97 9.27 25.71
CA SER A 98 16.47 10.62 25.97
C SER A 98 17.11 11.15 24.70
N GLU A 99 16.73 12.35 24.25
CA GLU A 99 17.49 13.10 23.24
C GLU A 99 18.91 13.30 23.74
N ARG A 100 19.83 12.39 23.40
CA ARG A 100 21.23 12.78 23.31
C ARG A 100 21.34 13.65 22.08
N MET A 101 21.15 14.95 22.26
CA MET A 101 21.58 15.93 21.27
C MET A 101 23.07 15.64 21.00
N PRO A 102 23.47 15.39 19.74
CA PRO A 102 24.87 15.21 19.42
C PRO A 102 25.62 16.45 19.92
N SER A 103 26.72 16.24 20.65
CA SER A 103 27.55 17.33 21.14
C SER A 103 27.87 18.25 19.98
N ARG A 104 27.38 19.50 20.04
CA ARG A 104 27.78 20.52 19.07
C ARG A 104 29.30 20.61 19.11
N LEU A 105 29.92 20.45 17.94
CA LEU A 105 31.34 20.73 17.69
C LEU A 105 31.68 22.15 18.16
#